data_AF-A0A0F9C627-F1
#
_entry.id   AF-A0A0F9C627-F1
#
_cell.length_a   1.000
_cell.length_b   1.000
_cell.length_c   1.000
_cell.angle_alpha   90.00
_cell.angle_beta   90.00
_cell.angle_gamma   90.00
#
_symmetry.space_group_name_H-M   'P 1'
#
loop_
_entity.id
_entity.type
_entity.pdbx_description
1 polymer ?
#
loop_
_entity_poly.entity_id
_entity_poly.type
_entity_poly.pdbx_seq_one_letter_code
_entity_poly.pdbx_strand_id
1 'polypeptide(L)'
;MPRTRTISQLQKELAARQAQVRKLQSRRASLAKRLDALERQIAVVTGTGRAVKATKKKKAGRRTTAKKVKRAKNKQSLANVLAQVLKGKKGVKIPEAVKLVLGAGYTSTSKQFQAIVN
;
A
#
# COMPACT_ATOMS: atom_id res chain seq x y z
N MET A 1 51.24 26.52 -9.60
CA MET A 1 50.62 27.53 -10.49
C MET A 1 49.13 27.23 -10.64
N PRO A 2 48.22 28.11 -10.17
CA PRO A 2 46.79 27.91 -10.38
C PRO A 2 46.49 27.95 -11.89
N ARG A 3 45.78 26.94 -12.41
CA ARG A 3 45.36 26.90 -13.81
C ARG A 3 44.24 27.93 -14.00
N THR A 4 44.58 29.11 -14.52
CA THR A 4 43.61 30.11 -14.98
C THR A 4 42.86 29.55 -16.18
N ARG A 5 41.67 29.01 -15.93
CA ARG A 5 40.76 28.54 -16.97
C ARG A 5 40.08 29.73 -17.62
N THR A 6 39.95 29.72 -18.94
CA THR A 6 39.19 30.75 -19.64
C THR A 6 37.69 30.62 -19.31
N ILE A 7 36.93 31.70 -19.47
CA ILE A 7 35.48 31.71 -19.22
C ILE A 7 34.77 30.60 -20.01
N SER A 8 35.19 30.37 -21.27
CA SER A 8 34.63 29.31 -22.11
C SER A 8 34.95 27.89 -21.60
N GLN A 9 36.12 27.68 -21.00
CA GLN A 9 36.49 26.40 -20.38
C GLN A 9 35.67 26.17 -19.10
N LEU A 10 35.45 27.20 -18.28
CA LEU A 10 34.60 27.11 -17.09
C LEU A 10 33.14 26.80 -17.44
N GLN A 11 32.61 27.42 -18.50
CA GLN A 11 31.26 27.12 -18.99
C GLN A 11 31.12 25.66 -19.46
N LYS A 12 32.10 25.14 -20.21
CA LYS A 12 32.12 23.73 -20.65
C LYS A 12 32.17 22.77 -19.47
N GLU A 13 33.00 23.05 -18.47
CA GLU A 13 33.10 22.21 -17.28
C GLU A 13 31.82 22.26 -16.44
N LEU A 14 31.20 23.43 -16.31
CA LEU A 14 29.93 23.59 -15.61
C LEU A 14 28.82 22.78 -16.31
N ALA A 15 28.75 22.83 -17.64
CA ALA A 15 27.82 22.02 -18.42
C ALA A 15 28.07 20.51 -18.22
N ALA A 16 29.34 20.07 -18.23
CA ALA A 16 29.71 18.68 -17.98
C ALA A 16 29.31 18.21 -16.58
N ARG A 17 29.56 19.02 -15.54
CA ARG A 17 29.15 18.72 -14.16
C ARG A 17 27.63 18.65 -14.02
N GLN A 18 26.90 19.58 -14.64
CA GLN A 18 25.44 19.55 -14.64
C GLN A 18 24.89 18.27 -15.31
N ALA A 19 25.47 17.85 -16.43
CA ALA A 19 25.09 16.59 -17.09
C ALA A 19 25.37 15.37 -16.20
N GLN A 20 26.52 15.35 -15.51
CA GLN A 20 26.86 14.29 -14.57
C GLN A 20 25.89 14.24 -13.38
N VAL A 21 25.52 15.38 -12.82
CA VAL A 21 24.51 15.47 -11.75
C VAL A 21 23.18 14.91 -12.21
N ARG A 22 22.70 15.28 -13.41
CA ARG A 22 21.45 14.74 -13.97
C ARG A 22 21.50 13.21 -14.13
N LYS A 23 22.63 12.67 -14.59
CA LYS A 23 22.86 11.22 -14.71
C LYS A 23 22.84 10.52 -13.35
N LEU A 24 23.44 11.12 -12.32
CA LEU A 24 23.41 10.57 -10.96
C LEU A 24 22.01 10.63 -10.35
N GLN A 25 21.28 11.72 -10.58
CA GLN A 25 19.89 11.86 -10.13
C GLN A 25 18.97 10.82 -10.77
N SER A 26 19.13 10.54 -12.07
CA SER A 26 18.33 9.51 -12.75
C SER A 26 18.67 8.11 -12.22
N ARG A 27 19.95 7.81 -11.96
CA ARG A 27 20.38 6.56 -11.33
C ARG A 27 19.87 6.42 -9.89
N ARG A 28 19.89 7.49 -9.10
CA ARG A 28 19.29 7.51 -7.76
C ARG A 28 17.79 7.19 -7.83
N ALA A 29 17.07 7.79 -8.77
CA ALA A 29 15.64 7.55 -8.93
C ALA A 29 15.31 6.12 -9.38
N SER A 30 16.14 5.50 -10.22
CA SER A 30 15.95 4.10 -10.63
C SER A 30 16.25 3.13 -9.49
N LEU A 31 17.31 3.38 -8.71
CA LEU A 31 17.64 2.58 -7.53
C LEU A 31 16.54 2.68 -6.44
N ALA A 32 16.02 3.87 -6.18
CA ALA A 32 14.91 4.05 -5.23
C ALA A 32 13.68 3.21 -5.61
N LYS A 33 13.32 3.15 -6.91
CA LYS A 33 12.23 2.29 -7.38
C LYS A 33 12.51 0.79 -7.18
N ARG A 34 13.77 0.38 -7.31
CA ARG A 34 14.17 -1.02 -7.08
C ARG A 34 14.11 -1.37 -5.60
N LEU A 35 14.55 -0.47 -4.73
CA LEU A 35 14.41 -0.62 -3.27
C LEU A 35 12.93 -0.71 -2.89
N ASP A 36 12.09 0.19 -3.37
CA ASP A 36 10.63 0.14 -3.12
C ASP A 36 10.02 -1.21 -3.55
N ALA A 37 10.53 -1.81 -4.65
CA ALA A 37 10.04 -3.10 -5.13
C ALA A 37 10.50 -4.25 -4.22
N LEU A 38 11.75 -4.25 -3.78
CA LEU A 38 12.29 -5.23 -2.84
C LEU A 38 11.59 -5.13 -1.48
N GLU A 39 11.37 -3.92 -0.97
CA GLU A 39 10.63 -3.71 0.27
C GLU A 39 9.22 -4.29 0.21
N ARG A 40 8.53 -4.20 -0.94
CA ARG A 40 7.22 -4.85 -1.13
C ARG A 40 7.32 -6.37 -1.12
N GLN A 41 8.35 -6.95 -1.75
CA GLN A 41 8.57 -8.39 -1.71
C GLN A 41 8.83 -8.87 -0.28
N ILE A 42 9.67 -8.14 0.47
CA ILE A 42 9.94 -8.41 1.89
C ILE A 42 8.64 -8.30 2.71
N ALA A 43 7.82 -7.28 2.47
CA ALA A 43 6.54 -7.10 3.18
C ALA A 43 5.55 -8.25 2.91
N VAL A 44 5.52 -8.78 1.68
CA VAL A 44 4.71 -9.95 1.31
C VAL A 44 5.17 -11.20 2.06
N VAL A 45 6.48 -11.46 2.10
CA VAL A 45 7.04 -12.65 2.76
C VAL A 45 6.93 -12.57 4.27
N THR A 46 7.17 -11.41 4.86
CA THR A 46 7.16 -11.22 6.32
C THR A 46 5.75 -11.07 6.90
N GLY A 47 4.70 -11.03 6.07
CA GLY A 47 3.33 -10.77 6.53
C GLY A 47 3.13 -9.37 7.13
N THR A 48 4.16 -8.52 7.11
CA THR A 48 4.12 -7.14 7.56
C THR A 48 3.50 -6.28 6.46
N GLY A 49 2.21 -6.50 6.21
CA GLY A 49 1.38 -5.72 5.30
C GLY A 49 1.17 -4.27 5.75
N ARG A 50 2.17 -3.62 6.34
CA ARG A 50 2.21 -2.16 6.49
C ARG A 50 2.51 -1.61 5.10
N ALA A 51 1.46 -1.54 4.29
CA ALA A 51 1.42 -0.74 3.09
C ALA A 51 1.85 0.68 3.48
N VAL A 52 3.14 0.97 3.31
CA VAL A 52 3.65 2.33 3.34
C VAL A 52 2.92 3.02 2.20
N LYS A 53 1.83 3.72 2.56
CA LYS A 53 1.10 4.60 1.66
C LYS A 53 2.08 5.66 1.20
N ALA A 54 2.77 5.37 0.10
CA ALA A 54 3.37 6.38 -0.71
C ALA A 54 2.23 7.23 -1.26
N THR A 55 1.98 8.35 -0.59
CA THR A 55 1.16 9.47 -1.04
C THR A 55 1.73 10.03 -2.33
N LYS A 56 1.55 9.32 -3.44
CA LYS A 56 1.69 9.87 -4.78
C LYS A 56 0.32 10.28 -5.25
N LYS A 57 0.02 11.56 -4.99
CA LYS A 57 -0.93 12.39 -5.74
C LYS A 57 -0.62 12.19 -7.23
N LYS A 58 -1.29 11.25 -7.89
CA LYS A 58 -1.25 11.09 -9.35
C LYS A 58 -2.58 11.56 -9.90
N LYS A 59 -2.43 12.49 -10.84
CA LYS A 59 -3.43 13.25 -11.56
C LYS A 59 -4.49 12.34 -12.20
N ALA A 60 -5.66 12.96 -12.35
CA ALA A 60 -6.83 12.51 -13.07
C ALA A 60 -6.51 11.79 -14.39
N GLY A 61 -7.29 10.75 -14.70
CA GLY A 61 -7.31 10.13 -16.01
C GLY A 61 -7.86 8.72 -15.99
N ARG A 62 -9.05 8.56 -16.60
CA ARG A 62 -9.74 7.31 -16.93
C ARG A 62 -10.62 6.70 -15.82
N ARG A 63 -11.84 7.26 -15.72
CA ARG A 63 -13.04 6.56 -15.23
C ARG A 63 -13.24 5.32 -16.10
N THR A 64 -12.89 4.14 -15.59
CA THR A 64 -13.73 2.97 -15.84
C THR A 64 -14.77 2.96 -14.74
N THR A 65 -16.04 3.05 -15.15
CA THR A 65 -17.21 2.92 -14.29
C THR A 65 -17.36 1.47 -13.82
N ALA A 66 -16.35 0.94 -13.15
CA ALA A 66 -16.57 -0.19 -12.27
C ALA A 66 -17.45 0.34 -11.14
N LYS A 67 -18.70 -0.11 -11.12
CA LYS A 67 -19.68 0.15 -10.05
C LYS A 67 -18.95 -0.13 -8.73
N LYS A 68 -18.47 0.92 -8.05
CA LYS A 68 -17.77 0.80 -6.78
C LYS A 68 -18.79 0.21 -5.82
N VAL A 69 -18.73 -1.11 -5.61
CA VAL A 69 -19.50 -1.79 -4.59
C VAL A 69 -19.14 -1.09 -3.30
N LYS A 70 -20.09 -0.33 -2.75
CA LYS A 70 -19.90 0.37 -1.48
C LYS A 70 -19.60 -0.70 -0.45
N ARG A 71 -18.35 -0.74 0.04
CA ARG A 71 -17.95 -1.67 1.09
C ARG A 71 -18.80 -1.37 2.32
N ALA A 72 -19.33 -2.42 2.97
CA ALA A 72 -20.06 -2.28 4.23
C ALA A 72 -19.18 -1.54 5.24
N LYS A 73 -19.70 -0.44 5.81
CA LYS A 73 -18.99 0.37 6.80
C LYS A 73 -19.32 -0.14 8.20
N ASN A 74 -18.70 -1.25 8.59
CA ASN A 74 -18.84 -1.75 9.95
C ASN A 74 -18.00 -0.91 10.91
N LYS A 75 -18.54 -0.63 12.10
CA LYS A 75 -17.85 0.14 13.16
C LYS A 75 -16.62 -0.61 13.70
N GLN A 76 -16.61 -1.94 13.58
CA GLN A 76 -15.56 -2.82 14.08
C GLN A 76 -15.15 -3.84 12.99
N SER A 77 -13.92 -4.34 13.09
CA SER A 77 -13.43 -5.41 12.22
C SER A 77 -14.13 -6.73 12.53
N LEU A 78 -14.25 -7.62 11.53
CA LEU A 78 -14.82 -8.95 11.72
C LEU A 78 -14.11 -9.73 12.82
N ALA A 79 -12.78 -9.64 12.87
CA ALA A 79 -11.96 -10.31 13.90
C ALA A 79 -12.31 -9.84 15.32
N ASN A 80 -12.55 -8.54 15.52
CA ASN A 80 -12.91 -8.01 16.84
C ASN A 80 -14.32 -8.44 17.26
N VAL A 81 -15.27 -8.45 16.31
CA VAL A 81 -16.64 -8.90 16.58
C VAL A 81 -16.67 -10.41 16.88
N LEU A 82 -15.91 -11.21 16.12
CA LEU A 82 -15.76 -12.64 16.38
C LEU A 82 -15.12 -12.89 17.74
N ALA A 83 -14.05 -12.17 18.08
CA ALA A 83 -13.42 -12.27 19.39
C ALA A 83 -14.41 -11.93 20.52
N GLN A 84 -15.26 -10.92 20.36
CA GLN A 84 -16.27 -10.54 21.35
C GLN A 84 -17.38 -11.59 21.48
N VAL A 85 -17.85 -12.13 20.35
CA VAL A 85 -18.94 -13.12 20.28
C VAL A 85 -18.51 -14.50 20.78
N LEU A 86 -17.27 -14.89 20.49
CA LEU A 86 -16.71 -16.20 20.80
C LEU A 86 -15.95 -16.23 22.13
N LYS A 87 -15.73 -15.09 22.79
CA LYS A 87 -15.12 -15.03 24.12
C LYS A 87 -15.96 -15.85 25.11
N GLY A 88 -15.40 -16.97 25.58
CA GLY A 88 -16.04 -17.86 26.54
C GLY A 88 -16.91 -18.97 25.94
N LYS A 89 -17.04 -19.06 24.61
CA LYS A 89 -17.79 -20.14 23.93
C LYS A 89 -16.84 -21.04 23.13
N LYS A 90 -16.62 -22.27 23.58
CA LYS A 90 -15.84 -23.28 22.86
C LYS A 90 -16.78 -24.10 21.96
N GLY A 91 -16.45 -24.22 20.67
CA GLY A 91 -17.16 -25.14 19.76
C GLY A 91 -18.44 -24.61 19.11
N VAL A 92 -18.57 -23.29 18.92
CA VAL A 92 -19.72 -22.72 18.18
C VAL A 92 -19.67 -23.17 16.73
N LYS A 93 -20.78 -23.73 16.22
CA LYS A 93 -20.88 -24.12 14.81
C LYS A 93 -20.88 -22.87 13.93
N ILE A 94 -20.22 -22.94 12.77
CA ILE A 94 -20.08 -21.82 11.81
C ILE A 94 -21.42 -21.09 11.52
N PRO A 95 -22.57 -21.78 11.31
CA PRO A 95 -23.85 -21.12 11.07
C PRO A 95 -24.35 -20.29 12.27
N GLU A 96 -24.03 -20.71 13.49
CA GLU A 96 -24.40 -19.99 14.71
C GLU A 96 -23.49 -18.79 14.94
N ALA A 97 -22.19 -18.91 14.62
CA ALA A 97 -21.25 -17.80 14.66
C ALA A 97 -21.68 -16.66 13.71
N VAL A 98 -22.16 -17.00 12.51
CA VAL A 98 -22.71 -16.01 11.55
C VAL A 98 -23.90 -15.26 12.14
N LYS A 99 -24.86 -15.97 12.77
CA LYS A 99 -26.03 -15.34 13.39
C LYS A 99 -25.64 -14.39 14.51
N LEU A 100 -24.69 -14.79 15.35
CA LEU A 100 -24.22 -13.97 16.46
C LEU A 100 -23.47 -12.72 15.98
N VAL A 101 -22.67 -12.83 14.92
CA VAL A 101 -21.93 -11.70 14.32
C VAL A 101 -22.89 -10.70 13.67
N LEU A 102 -23.92 -11.18 12.95
CA LEU A 102 -24.95 -10.32 12.38
C LEU A 102 -25.80 -9.66 13.49
N GLY A 103 -26.15 -10.40 14.54
CA GLY A 103 -26.86 -9.89 15.71
C GLY A 103 -26.07 -8.87 16.53
N ALA A 104 -24.73 -8.95 16.53
CA ALA A 104 -23.84 -7.97 17.11
C ALA A 104 -23.72 -6.67 16.28
N GLY A 105 -24.45 -6.56 15.16
CA GLY A 105 -24.50 -5.36 14.32
C GLY A 105 -23.45 -5.32 13.21
N TYR A 106 -22.77 -6.44 12.93
CA TYR A 106 -21.90 -6.55 11.76
C TYR A 106 -22.75 -6.76 10.50
N THR A 107 -22.55 -5.93 9.47
CA THR A 107 -23.30 -6.05 8.21
C THR A 107 -22.39 -6.57 7.11
N SER A 108 -22.85 -7.57 6.35
CA SER A 108 -22.13 -8.08 5.18
C SER A 108 -23.11 -8.36 4.05
N THR A 109 -22.73 -7.95 2.83
CA THR A 109 -23.50 -8.21 1.60
C THR A 109 -22.86 -9.30 0.74
N SER A 110 -21.85 -10.01 1.25
CA SER A 110 -21.14 -11.04 0.51
C SER A 110 -21.90 -12.37 0.51
N LYS A 111 -22.05 -12.98 -0.68
CA LYS A 111 -22.67 -14.31 -0.82
C LYS A 111 -21.88 -15.42 -0.11
N GLN A 112 -20.57 -15.22 0.05
CA GLN A 112 -19.64 -16.15 0.68
C GLN A 112 -19.32 -15.79 2.14
N PHE A 113 -20.22 -15.06 2.83
CA PHE A 113 -19.95 -14.61 4.20
C PHE A 113 -19.69 -15.77 5.17
N GLN A 114 -20.38 -16.91 5.00
CA GLN A 114 -20.18 -18.10 5.81
C GLN A 114 -18.75 -18.67 5.69
N ALA A 115 -18.20 -18.69 4.48
CA ALA A 115 -16.84 -19.18 4.23
C ALA A 115 -15.75 -18.25 4.81
N ILE A 116 -16.06 -16.97 5.03
CA ILE A 116 -15.13 -15.98 5.61
C ILE A 116 -15.10 -16.07 7.15
N VAL A 117 -16.12 -16.67 7.76
CA VAL A 117 -16.25 -16.80 9.22
C VAL A 117 -15.59 -18.09 9.75
N ASN A 118 -15.24 -19.04 8.88
CA ASN A 118 -14.48 -20.26 9.19
C ASN A 118 -12.98 -19.97 9.26
#